data_AF-A0A5N6W8Y1-F1
#
_entry.id   AF-A0A5N6W8Y1-F1
#
_cell.length_a   1.000
_cell.length_b   1.000
_cell.length_c   1.000
_cell.angle_alpha   90.00
_cell.angle_beta   90.00
_cell.angle_gamma   90.00
#
_symmetry.space_group_name_H-M   'P 1'
#
loop_
_entity.id
_entity.type
_entity.pdbx_description
1 polymer ?
#
loop_
_entity_poly.entity_id
_entity_poly.type
_entity_poly.pdbx_seq_one_letter_code
_entity_poly.pdbx_strand_id
1 'polypeptide(L)'
;MPNKKDFIFNELVGGKGGNDFGDALWSDKPVKEVEAWYGHAWGADFTVLKGLKVHWEDGRSSPMVGHPSGDALHTSYSFAPNERVRWMTLNGADPGSEGRCDAIRFEANNPFAAGGTGGFQRHENPGNHVLHGFVGRAEGDIDSLGAVFHR
;
A
#
# COMPACT_ATOMS: atom_id res chain seq x y z
N MET A 1 22.15 -5.20 -6.85
CA MET A 1 20.68 -5.06 -6.88
C MET A 1 20.10 -6.31 -6.22
N PRO A 2 19.07 -6.18 -5.36
CA PRO A 2 18.44 -7.33 -4.74
C PRO A 2 17.81 -8.25 -5.80
N ASN A 3 17.84 -9.55 -5.55
CA ASN A 3 17.24 -10.53 -6.43
C ASN A 3 15.71 -10.50 -6.26
N LYS A 4 15.00 -9.86 -7.19
CA LYS A 4 13.52 -9.76 -7.15
C LYS A 4 12.82 -11.13 -7.11
N LYS A 5 13.50 -12.21 -7.48
CA LYS A 5 12.96 -13.58 -7.38
C LYS A 5 12.76 -14.05 -5.95
N ASP A 6 13.40 -13.42 -4.96
CA ASP A 6 13.23 -13.78 -3.54
C ASP A 6 11.96 -13.16 -2.94
N PHE A 7 11.22 -12.40 -3.75
CA PHE A 7 10.04 -11.64 -3.32
C PHE A 7 8.80 -12.00 -4.14
N ILE A 8 7.66 -11.74 -3.53
CA ILE A 8 6.32 -11.86 -4.08
C ILE A 8 5.83 -10.44 -4.33
N PHE A 9 5.72 -10.06 -5.60
CA PHE A 9 5.05 -8.84 -6.02
C PHE A 9 3.61 -9.22 -6.32
N ASN A 10 2.70 -8.88 -5.43
CA ASN A 10 1.28 -9.17 -5.63
C ASN A 10 0.68 -8.34 -6.76
N GLU A 11 -0.46 -8.80 -7.26
CA GLU A 11 -1.19 -8.12 -8.32
C GLU A 11 -1.66 -6.74 -7.87
N LEU A 12 -1.75 -5.81 -8.81
CA LEU A 12 -2.22 -4.46 -8.52
C LEU A 12 -3.74 -4.45 -8.33
N VAL A 13 -4.19 -3.85 -7.23
CA VAL A 13 -5.58 -3.71 -6.84
C VAL A 13 -6.00 -2.24 -6.90
N GLY A 14 -6.98 -1.93 -7.74
CA GLY A 14 -7.40 -0.57 -8.09
C GLY A 14 -7.43 -0.36 -9.60
N GLY A 15 -7.69 0.86 -10.06
CA GLY A 15 -7.84 1.18 -11.48
C GLY A 15 -6.52 1.44 -12.21
N LYS A 16 -6.63 1.76 -13.50
CA LYS A 16 -5.50 1.93 -14.43
C LYS A 16 -4.88 3.33 -14.43
N GLY A 17 -5.44 4.26 -13.66
CA GLY A 17 -5.01 5.66 -13.60
C GLY A 17 -3.61 5.85 -13.01
N GLY A 18 -3.23 7.11 -12.85
CA GLY A 18 -1.96 7.52 -12.23
C GLY A 18 -0.71 7.09 -12.99
N ASN A 19 0.45 7.32 -12.37
CA ASN A 19 1.76 6.94 -12.89
C ASN A 19 2.35 5.81 -12.07
N ASP A 20 3.01 4.86 -12.74
CA ASP A 20 3.78 3.81 -12.07
C ASP A 20 4.91 4.44 -11.26
N PHE A 21 4.94 4.18 -9.96
CA PHE A 21 6.00 4.67 -9.07
C PHE A 21 7.20 3.72 -8.96
N GLY A 22 7.20 2.62 -9.73
CA GLY A 22 8.29 1.66 -9.82
C GLY A 22 8.67 1.09 -8.45
N ASP A 23 9.96 1.16 -8.13
CA ASP A 23 10.50 0.63 -6.87
C ASP A 23 10.47 1.67 -5.73
N ALA A 24 9.79 2.82 -5.89
CA ALA A 24 9.85 3.92 -4.91
C ALA A 24 9.35 3.53 -3.51
N LEU A 25 8.36 2.63 -3.42
CA LEU A 25 7.80 2.13 -2.15
C LEU A 25 8.29 0.73 -1.78
N TRP A 26 9.33 0.18 -2.40
CA TRP A 26 9.80 -1.17 -2.12
C TRP A 26 11.33 -1.23 -1.92
N SER A 27 11.79 -2.10 -1.01
CA SER A 27 13.21 -2.38 -0.80
C SER A 27 13.43 -3.83 -0.35
N ASP A 28 14.65 -4.33 -0.55
CA ASP A 28 15.15 -5.59 0.04
C ASP A 28 15.23 -5.62 1.57
N LYS A 29 14.86 -4.52 2.24
CA LYS A 29 14.83 -4.41 3.70
C LYS A 29 13.38 -4.50 4.18
N PRO A 30 13.14 -5.14 5.34
CA PRO A 30 11.80 -5.19 5.90
C PRO A 30 11.25 -3.80 6.19
N VAL A 31 9.94 -3.66 6.09
CA VAL A 31 9.22 -2.45 6.49
C VAL A 31 9.23 -2.36 8.02
N LYS A 32 9.62 -1.18 8.49
CA LYS A 32 9.53 -0.76 9.89
C LYS A 32 8.24 -0.01 10.16
N GLU A 33 7.78 0.82 9.22
CA GLU A 33 6.53 1.57 9.35
C GLU A 33 5.86 1.81 8.00
N VAL A 34 4.53 1.72 7.99
CA VAL A 34 3.68 2.18 6.90
C VAL A 34 2.89 3.39 7.39
N GLU A 35 3.02 4.51 6.70
CA GLU A 35 2.14 5.67 6.87
C GLU A 35 1.14 5.69 5.71
N ALA A 36 -0.14 5.90 6.02
CA ALA A 36 -1.21 5.95 5.04
C ALA A 36 -2.10 7.18 5.26
N TRP A 37 -2.38 7.88 4.17
CA TRP A 37 -3.33 8.96 4.11
C TRP A 37 -4.55 8.51 3.33
N TYR A 38 -5.74 8.85 3.80
CA TYR A 38 -7.00 8.51 3.16
C TYR A 38 -8.05 9.58 3.38
N GLY A 39 -8.96 9.72 2.41
CA GLY A 39 -9.89 10.83 2.38
C GLY A 39 -10.64 10.88 1.06
N HIS A 40 -11.28 12.01 0.79
CA HIS A 40 -12.11 12.20 -0.40
C HIS A 40 -11.30 12.02 -1.69
N ALA A 41 -11.79 11.15 -2.57
CA ALA A 41 -11.19 10.87 -3.86
C ALA A 41 -11.17 12.10 -4.74
N TRP A 42 -10.17 12.19 -5.63
CA TRP A 42 -10.14 13.32 -6.54
C TRP A 42 -11.30 13.24 -7.55
N GLY A 43 -12.19 14.23 -7.50
CA GLY A 43 -13.27 14.38 -8.47
C GLY A 43 -14.43 13.41 -8.26
N ALA A 44 -14.52 12.76 -7.09
CA ALA A 44 -15.60 11.83 -6.78
C ALA A 44 -15.90 11.76 -5.27
N ASP A 45 -17.17 11.51 -4.94
CA ASP A 45 -17.68 11.53 -3.56
C ASP A 45 -17.58 10.17 -2.85
N PHE A 46 -16.34 9.69 -2.68
CA PHE A 46 -16.04 8.50 -1.88
C PHE A 46 -14.65 8.60 -1.25
N THR A 47 -14.41 7.81 -0.20
CA THR A 47 -13.11 7.77 0.49
C THR A 47 -12.19 6.72 -0.12
N VAL A 48 -10.96 7.12 -0.45
CA VAL A 48 -9.91 6.25 -1.02
C VAL A 48 -8.58 6.46 -0.29
N LEU A 49 -7.59 5.64 -0.61
CA LEU A 49 -6.20 5.94 -0.28
C LEU A 49 -5.71 7.13 -1.10
N LYS A 50 -5.13 8.11 -0.40
CA LYS A 50 -4.65 9.37 -0.95
C LYS A 50 -3.13 9.42 -1.06
N GLY A 51 -2.44 8.78 -0.13
CA GLY A 51 -0.99 8.75 -0.12
C GLY A 51 -0.42 7.65 0.74
N LEU A 52 0.81 7.27 0.45
CA LEU A 52 1.56 6.25 1.17
C LEU A 52 3.03 6.65 1.32
N LYS A 53 3.60 6.27 2.46
CA LYS A 53 5.03 6.37 2.73
C LYS A 53 5.49 5.18 3.56
N VAL A 54 6.68 4.67 3.25
CA VAL A 54 7.25 3.47 3.85
C VAL A 54 8.60 3.82 4.47
N HIS A 55 8.81 3.33 5.68
CA HIS A 55 10.09 3.37 6.38
C HIS A 55 10.63 1.96 6.52
N TRP A 56 11.91 1.75 6.20
CA TRP A 56 12.56 0.45 6.29
C TRP A 56 13.45 0.34 7.53
N GLU A 57 13.75 -0.89 7.95
CA GLU A 57 14.57 -1.17 9.14
C GLU A 57 15.99 -0.61 9.07
N ASP A 58 16.53 -0.37 7.87
CA ASP A 58 17.85 0.24 7.68
C ASP A 58 17.86 1.78 7.81
N GLY A 59 16.73 2.37 8.19
CA GLY A 59 16.56 3.81 8.41
C GLY A 59 16.22 4.61 7.15
N ARG A 60 16.21 4.00 5.96
CA ARG A 60 15.74 4.67 4.75
C ARG A 60 14.22 4.86 4.80
N SER A 61 13.78 5.89 4.09
CA SER A 61 12.36 6.21 3.92
C SER A 61 12.07 6.43 2.45
N SER A 62 10.91 6.00 1.99
CA SER A 62 10.45 6.30 0.63
C SER A 62 10.11 7.79 0.48
N PRO A 63 10.04 8.31 -0.76
CA PRO A 63 9.22 9.49 -1.01
C PRO A 63 7.75 9.22 -0.66
N MET A 64 6.97 10.28 -0.48
CA MET A 64 5.51 10.19 -0.51
C MET A 64 5.07 9.86 -1.94
N VAL A 65 4.18 8.88 -2.11
CA VAL A 65 3.42 8.68 -3.35
C VAL A 65 1.97 9.07 -3.12
N GLY A 66 1.29 9.52 -4.18
CA GLY A 66 -0.01 10.18 -4.08
C GLY A 66 0.12 11.64 -3.64
N HIS A 67 -0.99 12.37 -3.65
CA HIS A 67 -1.04 13.78 -3.23
C HIS A 67 -2.16 13.99 -2.20
N PRO A 68 -1.96 13.54 -0.95
CA PRO A 68 -2.93 13.78 0.11
C PRO A 68 -3.09 15.29 0.35
N SER A 69 -4.34 15.74 0.38
CA SER A 69 -4.70 17.09 0.77
C SER A 69 -4.54 17.27 2.29
N GLY A 70 -4.50 18.53 2.75
CA GLY A 70 -4.29 18.83 4.17
C GLY A 70 -5.40 18.36 5.13
N ASP A 71 -6.56 17.99 4.59
CA ASP A 71 -7.71 17.43 5.30
C ASP A 71 -7.78 15.90 5.25
N ALA A 72 -6.84 15.22 4.59
CA ALA A 72 -6.77 13.77 4.58
C ALA A 72 -6.52 13.22 5.99
N LEU A 73 -7.23 12.15 6.34
CA LEU A 73 -6.95 11.39 7.55
C LEU A 73 -5.60 10.69 7.41
N HIS A 74 -4.85 10.61 8.51
CA HIS A 74 -3.55 9.98 8.57
C HIS A 74 -3.51 8.93 9.68
N THR A 75 -2.98 7.76 9.36
CA THR A 75 -2.69 6.70 10.32
C THR A 75 -1.39 6.00 9.93
N SER A 76 -0.70 5.42 10.91
CA SER A 76 0.49 4.63 10.66
C SER A 76 0.47 3.31 11.43
N TYR A 77 1.30 2.38 10.99
CA TYR A 77 1.58 1.13 11.68
C TYR A 77 3.07 0.92 11.80
N SER A 78 3.58 0.89 13.03
CA SER A 78 4.97 0.55 13.31
C SER A 78 5.10 -0.93 13.68
N PHE A 79 5.96 -1.65 12.97
CA PHE A 79 6.26 -3.05 13.24
C PHE A 79 7.27 -3.18 14.39
N ALA A 80 7.00 -4.09 15.32
CA ALA A 80 8.00 -4.55 16.28
C ALA A 80 9.10 -5.38 15.57
N PRO A 81 10.29 -5.53 16.17
CA PRO A 81 11.34 -6.37 15.59
C PRO A 81 10.85 -7.80 15.30
N ASN A 82 11.06 -8.28 14.08
CA ASN A 82 10.62 -9.59 13.58
C ASN A 82 9.09 -9.80 13.55
N GLU A 83 8.30 -8.74 13.64
CA GLU A 83 6.86 -8.82 13.49
C GLU A 83 6.47 -9.25 12.06
N ARG A 84 5.39 -10.04 11.97
CA ARG A 84 4.95 -10.68 10.73
C ARG A 84 3.49 -10.34 10.44
N VAL A 85 3.20 -10.06 9.17
CA VAL A 85 1.83 -9.82 8.69
C VAL A 85 1.14 -11.16 8.48
N ARG A 86 0.13 -11.45 9.31
CA ARG A 86 -0.66 -12.69 9.26
C ARG A 86 -1.46 -12.77 7.96
N TRP A 87 -2.11 -11.68 7.60
CA TRP A 87 -2.88 -11.52 6.37
C TRP A 87 -2.91 -10.05 5.96
N MET A 88 -3.09 -9.79 4.67
CA MET A 88 -3.33 -8.47 4.12
C MET A 88 -4.39 -8.57 3.02
N THR A 89 -5.26 -7.58 2.98
CA THR A 89 -6.22 -7.37 1.88
C THR A 89 -6.12 -5.95 1.38
N LEU A 90 -6.23 -5.81 0.07
CA LEU A 90 -6.43 -4.53 -0.59
C LEU A 90 -7.85 -4.47 -1.14
N ASN A 91 -8.47 -3.30 -1.06
CA ASN A 91 -9.74 -3.03 -1.71
C ASN A 91 -9.49 -2.04 -2.83
N GLY A 92 -10.11 -2.25 -3.99
CA GLY A 92 -10.02 -1.29 -5.07
C GLY A 92 -11.03 -1.54 -6.17
N ALA A 93 -11.13 -0.58 -7.07
CA ALA A 93 -11.95 -0.72 -8.26
C ALA A 93 -11.43 -1.80 -9.22
N ASP A 94 -12.23 -2.13 -10.23
CA ASP A 94 -11.80 -3.06 -11.28
C ASP A 94 -10.55 -2.54 -12.01
N PRO A 95 -9.55 -3.40 -12.31
CA PRO A 95 -8.29 -2.99 -12.96
C PRO A 95 -8.42 -2.26 -14.29
N GLY A 96 -9.51 -2.48 -15.03
CA GLY A 96 -9.78 -1.79 -16.30
C GLY A 96 -10.44 -0.41 -16.17
N SER A 97 -10.86 -0.04 -14.96
CA SER A 97 -11.61 1.18 -14.67
C SER A 97 -10.71 2.38 -14.34
N GLU A 98 -11.32 3.57 -14.28
CA GLU A 98 -10.67 4.80 -13.77
C GLU A 98 -10.77 4.93 -12.24
N GLY A 99 -11.16 3.86 -11.54
CA GLY A 99 -11.27 3.88 -10.08
C GLY A 99 -9.92 3.81 -9.36
N ARG A 100 -9.96 3.76 -8.03
CA ARG A 100 -8.78 3.86 -7.17
C ARG A 100 -8.58 2.62 -6.31
N CYS A 101 -7.44 2.57 -5.63
CA CYS A 101 -7.24 1.69 -4.49
C CYS A 101 -7.95 2.33 -3.29
N ASP A 102 -9.00 1.66 -2.82
CA ASP A 102 -9.87 2.17 -1.77
C ASP A 102 -9.25 2.04 -0.39
N ALA A 103 -8.67 0.88 -0.06
CA ALA A 103 -8.21 0.60 1.29
C ALA A 103 -7.10 -0.46 1.37
N ILE A 104 -6.28 -0.34 2.42
CA ILE A 104 -5.36 -1.38 2.88
C ILE A 104 -5.85 -1.85 4.25
N ARG A 105 -5.91 -3.16 4.45
CA ARG A 105 -6.18 -3.77 5.76
C ARG A 105 -5.22 -4.92 5.97
N PHE A 106 -4.65 -5.03 7.17
CA PHE A 106 -3.84 -6.19 7.54
C PHE A 106 -3.89 -6.44 9.04
N GLU A 107 -3.47 -7.63 9.43
CA GLU A 107 -3.22 -7.97 10.83
C GLU A 107 -1.78 -8.45 10.98
N ALA A 108 -1.08 -7.89 11.96
CA ALA A 108 0.20 -8.39 12.43
C ALA A 108 0.09 -8.71 13.93
N ASN A 109 0.77 -7.98 14.81
CA ASN A 109 0.48 -8.04 16.24
C ASN A 109 -0.82 -7.30 16.58
N ASN A 110 -1.08 -6.19 15.89
CA ASN A 110 -2.32 -5.43 15.98
C ASN A 110 -2.96 -5.30 14.58
N PRO A 111 -4.27 -5.06 14.50
CA PRO A 111 -4.93 -4.77 13.23
C PRO A 111 -4.58 -3.36 12.72
N PHE A 112 -4.50 -3.21 11.41
CA PHE A 112 -4.37 -1.94 10.71
C PHE A 112 -5.42 -1.82 9.62
N ALA A 113 -5.99 -0.63 9.47
CA ALA A 113 -6.89 -0.29 8.38
C ALA A 113 -6.73 1.19 8.01
N ALA A 114 -6.62 1.47 6.72
CA ALA A 114 -6.63 2.81 6.15
C ALA A 114 -7.40 2.79 4.83
N GLY A 115 -8.17 3.85 4.53
CA GLY A 115 -8.96 3.95 3.31
C GLY A 115 -10.47 3.91 3.53
N GLY A 116 -11.21 3.74 2.44
CA GLY A 116 -12.67 3.69 2.42
C GLY A 116 -13.26 2.31 2.72
N THR A 117 -14.59 2.23 2.57
CA THR A 117 -15.36 1.00 2.70
C THR A 117 -15.72 0.37 1.35
N GLY A 118 -15.33 0.99 0.25
CA GLY A 118 -15.62 0.56 -1.12
C GLY A 118 -14.68 -0.53 -1.64
N GLY A 119 -14.79 -0.75 -2.95
CA GLY A 119 -13.88 -1.58 -3.72
C GLY A 119 -14.10 -3.08 -3.56
N PHE A 120 -13.61 -3.84 -4.54
CA PHE A 120 -13.56 -5.29 -4.44
C PHE A 120 -12.34 -5.69 -3.62
N GLN A 121 -12.57 -6.48 -2.58
CA GLN A 121 -11.50 -7.00 -1.74
C GLN A 121 -10.68 -8.05 -2.50
N ARG A 122 -9.36 -7.95 -2.38
CA ARG A 122 -8.38 -8.90 -2.90
C ARG A 122 -7.43 -9.29 -1.78
N HIS A 123 -7.10 -10.58 -1.72
CA HIS A 123 -6.17 -11.11 -0.73
C HIS A 123 -4.75 -11.08 -1.31
N GLU A 124 -3.85 -10.48 -0.54
CA GLU A 124 -2.43 -10.52 -0.85
C GLU A 124 -1.86 -11.88 -0.44
N ASN A 125 -0.85 -12.36 -1.16
CA ASN A 125 -0.03 -13.49 -0.75
C ASN A 125 1.11 -12.98 0.16
N PRO A 126 1.10 -13.33 1.46
CA PRO A 126 2.10 -12.84 2.40
C PRO A 126 3.44 -13.57 2.31
N GLY A 127 3.56 -14.68 1.55
CA GLY A 127 4.78 -15.48 1.49
C GLY A 127 5.23 -15.92 2.88
N ASN A 128 6.43 -15.53 3.29
CA ASN A 128 6.94 -15.77 4.64
C ASN A 128 6.48 -14.75 5.70
N HIS A 129 5.53 -13.87 5.35
CA HIS A 129 4.90 -12.87 6.20
C HIS A 129 5.75 -11.62 6.53
N VAL A 130 6.90 -11.42 5.87
CA VAL A 130 7.71 -10.21 6.02
C VAL A 130 7.35 -9.22 4.91
N LEU A 131 6.77 -8.08 5.29
CA LEU A 131 6.44 -6.99 4.38
C LEU A 131 7.71 -6.19 4.03
N HIS A 132 7.87 -5.88 2.76
CA HIS A 132 9.00 -5.12 2.24
C HIS A 132 8.61 -3.83 1.49
N GLY A 133 7.31 -3.61 1.32
CA GLY A 133 6.77 -2.38 0.76
C GLY A 133 5.66 -2.65 -0.22
N PHE A 134 5.54 -1.78 -1.22
CA PHE A 134 4.45 -1.81 -2.20
C PHE A 134 4.95 -1.45 -3.60
N VAL A 135 4.20 -1.89 -4.60
CA VAL A 135 4.28 -1.46 -6.02
C VAL A 135 2.92 -0.96 -6.47
N GLY A 136 2.86 -0.14 -7.50
CA GLY A 136 1.58 0.39 -7.95
C GLY A 136 1.65 1.70 -8.71
N ARG A 137 0.51 2.39 -8.75
CA ARG A 137 0.30 3.60 -9.52
C ARG A 137 -0.32 4.67 -8.63
N ALA A 138 0.13 5.90 -8.80
CA ALA A 138 -0.44 7.04 -8.08
C ALA A 138 -0.32 8.34 -8.88
N GLU A 139 -1.26 9.25 -8.63
CA GLU A 139 -1.15 10.66 -8.94
C GLU A 139 -1.86 11.46 -7.84
N GLY A 140 -3.09 11.94 -8.05
CA GLY A 140 -3.83 12.65 -6.99
C GLY A 140 -4.33 11.73 -5.87
N ASP A 141 -4.49 10.45 -6.18
CA ASP A 141 -4.86 9.37 -5.26
C ASP A 141 -3.89 8.19 -5.45
N ILE A 142 -4.03 7.14 -4.65
CA ILE A 142 -3.45 5.84 -4.97
C ILE A 142 -4.41 5.12 -5.95
N ASP A 143 -4.00 4.99 -7.20
CA ASP A 143 -4.81 4.39 -8.25
C ASP A 143 -4.87 2.88 -8.16
N SER A 144 -3.73 2.25 -7.93
CA SER A 144 -3.62 0.82 -7.69
C SER A 144 -2.40 0.48 -6.85
N LEU A 145 -2.48 -0.61 -6.11
CA LEU A 145 -1.45 -1.02 -5.17
C LEU A 145 -1.34 -2.55 -5.13
N GLY A 146 -0.13 -3.06 -4.97
CA GLY A 146 0.15 -4.46 -4.65
C GLY A 146 1.25 -4.52 -3.59
N ALA A 147 1.07 -5.35 -2.57
CA ALA A 147 2.05 -5.49 -1.51
C ALA A 147 3.22 -6.38 -1.95
N VAL A 148 4.41 -6.07 -1.45
CA VAL A 148 5.61 -6.85 -1.71
C VAL A 148 6.04 -7.58 -0.45
N PHE A 149 6.02 -8.91 -0.51
CA PHE A 149 6.42 -9.79 0.58
C PHE A 149 7.67 -10.58 0.22
N HIS A 150 8.43 -11.03 1.22
CA HIS A 150 9.46 -12.03 0.98
C HIS A 150 8.82 -13.42 0.79
N ARG A 151 9.44 -14.25 -0.06
CA ARG A 151 8.97 -15.62 -0.31
C ARG A 151 9.14 -16.53 0.90
#